data_AF-A0A6V7WJT7-F1
#
_entry.id   AF-A0A6V7WJT7-F1
#
_cell.length_a   1.000
_cell.length_b   1.000
_cell.length_c   1.000
_cell.angle_alpha   90.00
_cell.angle_beta   90.00
_cell.angle_gamma   90.00
#
_symmetry.space_group_name_H-M   'P 1'
#
loop_
_entity.id
_entity.type
_entity.pdbx_description
1 polymer ?
#
loop_
_entity_poly.entity_id
_entity_poly.type
_entity_poly.pdbx_seq_one_letter_code
_entity_poly.pdbx_strand_id
1 'polypeptide(L)'
;MELGVNAFYGVVILVVVFPVNYALTKISTRLEDKLLKIKDERLKLINDVLSGMRVLKLYAWEESMEQLIAKLRKRELFVLRQVFLMDAGINVSFQLAPLVATLISFYGYTVIQGNPLRPDVAFVSLLFFGMLRLSIYMLPRLLTDSIKAWVSSRRLVEFLNAEEMQPSHILREAQDPALPIVSLRDCSFSWTGVNVAEPNLQLKNISLEIQPGELIGVVGRVGSGKSSLLSAILGEMERMEDKGEAIVRAKSIGYVPQQPWIQNKTLRGNVLFDSPFNESKYTSVINACSMGEDLKLLQAGDFTEIGEKGINLSGGQKARVALARAVYMDAELYVLDDTLSAVDAHVGQLFLQM
;
A
#
# COMPACT_ATOMS: atom_id res chain seq x y z
N MET A 1 21.27 43.37 -41.93
CA MET A 1 19.80 43.46 -41.81
C MET A 1 19.31 42.06 -41.55
N GLU A 2 18.76 41.85 -40.36
CA GLU A 2 18.24 40.58 -39.89
C GLU A 2 17.10 40.09 -40.80
N LEU A 3 16.70 38.82 -40.70
CA LEU A 3 15.58 38.21 -41.47
C LEU A 3 14.29 39.05 -41.47
N GLY A 4 14.14 39.98 -40.51
CA GLY A 4 13.07 40.96 -40.45
C GLY A 4 11.72 40.27 -40.36
N VAL A 5 10.73 40.76 -41.13
CA VAL A 5 9.38 40.17 -41.20
C VAL A 5 9.41 38.70 -41.64
N ASN A 6 10.44 38.23 -42.34
CA ASN A 6 10.49 36.84 -42.82
C ASN A 6 10.73 35.82 -41.69
N ALA A 7 11.30 36.24 -40.56
CA ALA A 7 11.38 35.39 -39.37
C ALA A 7 9.98 35.01 -38.86
N PHE A 8 8.96 35.84 -39.15
CA PHE A 8 7.58 35.58 -38.77
C PHE A 8 7.01 34.33 -39.47
N TYR A 9 7.42 34.05 -40.72
CA TYR A 9 7.01 32.82 -41.42
C TYR A 9 7.50 31.57 -40.69
N GLY A 10 8.74 31.59 -40.18
CA GLY A 10 9.29 30.52 -39.34
C GLY A 10 8.53 30.37 -38.02
N VAL A 11 8.20 31.48 -37.36
CA VAL A 11 7.45 31.47 -36.09
C VAL A 11 6.04 30.91 -36.28
N VAL A 12 5.34 31.23 -37.38
CA VAL A 12 4.00 30.68 -37.66
C VAL A 12 4.02 29.16 -37.74
N ILE A 13 5.05 28.57 -38.36
CA ILE A 13 5.21 27.10 -38.41
C ILE A 13 5.42 26.52 -37.02
N LEU A 14 6.25 27.16 -36.20
CA LEU A 14 6.48 26.73 -34.82
C LEU A 14 5.17 26.75 -34.02
N VAL A 15 4.31 27.75 -34.23
CA VAL A 15 2.97 27.82 -33.61
C VAL A 15 2.06 26.70 -34.10
N VAL A 16 2.04 26.39 -35.40
CA VAL A 16 1.23 25.30 -35.98
C VAL A 16 1.64 23.91 -35.49
N VAL A 17 2.91 23.73 -35.14
CA VAL A 17 3.44 22.47 -34.58
C VAL A 17 2.87 22.16 -33.19
N PHE A 18 2.46 23.18 -32.40
CA PHE A 18 1.92 22.97 -31.06
C PHE A 18 0.57 22.21 -31.04
N PRO A 19 -0.48 22.61 -31.80
CA PRO A 19 -1.74 21.87 -31.86
C PRO A 19 -1.60 20.41 -32.29
N VAL A 20 -0.74 20.13 -33.27
CA VAL A 20 -0.47 18.78 -33.75
C VAL A 20 0.15 17.93 -32.63
N ASN A 21 1.19 18.44 -31.97
CA ASN A 21 1.82 17.74 -30.85
C ASN A 21 0.91 17.62 -29.63
N TYR A 22 0.04 18.59 -29.38
CA TYR A 22 -0.96 18.50 -28.31
C TYR A 22 -1.94 17.35 -28.56
N ALA A 23 -2.42 17.19 -29.80
CA ALA A 23 -3.30 16.08 -30.17
C ALA A 23 -2.58 14.71 -29.99
N LEU A 24 -1.32 14.60 -30.42
CA LEU A 24 -0.49 13.40 -30.23
C LEU A 24 -0.26 13.11 -28.74
N THR A 25 0.06 14.13 -27.94
CA THR A 25 0.28 14.00 -26.50
C THR A 25 -0.99 13.52 -25.79
N LYS A 26 -2.17 14.03 -26.17
CA LYS A 26 -3.46 13.58 -25.63
C LYS A 26 -3.77 12.12 -25.95
N ILE A 27 -3.29 11.61 -27.09
CA ILE A 27 -3.40 10.18 -27.42
C ILE A 27 -2.38 9.38 -26.58
N SER A 28 -1.15 9.86 -26.46
CA SER A 28 -0.10 9.22 -25.63
C SER A 28 -0.55 9.09 -24.18
N THR A 29 -1.11 10.14 -23.56
CA THR A 29 -1.59 10.09 -22.17
C THR A 29 -2.73 9.10 -21.95
N ARG A 30 -3.66 8.97 -22.90
CA ARG A 30 -4.72 7.93 -22.84
C ARG A 30 -4.16 6.51 -22.93
N LEU A 31 -3.09 6.32 -23.70
CA LEU A 31 -2.38 5.03 -23.78
C LEU A 31 -1.59 4.76 -22.51
N GLU A 32 -0.96 5.77 -21.90
CA GLU A 32 -0.31 5.67 -20.58
C GLU A 32 -1.31 5.25 -19.50
N ASP A 33 -2.50 5.85 -19.45
CA ASP A 33 -3.55 5.45 -18.49
C ASP A 33 -3.97 3.99 -18.68
N LYS A 34 -4.10 3.54 -19.93
CA LYS A 34 -4.42 2.14 -20.25
C LYS A 34 -3.28 1.19 -19.84
N LEU A 35 -2.03 1.62 -20.04
CA LEU A 35 -0.85 0.87 -19.64
C LEU A 35 -0.79 0.69 -18.12
N LEU A 36 -1.05 1.75 -17.35
CA LEU A 36 -1.07 1.71 -15.89
C LEU A 36 -2.11 0.72 -15.36
N LYS A 37 -3.33 0.73 -15.88
CA LYS A 37 -4.38 -0.24 -15.48
C LYS A 37 -3.95 -1.70 -15.70
N ILE A 38 -3.37 -2.02 -16.86
CA ILE A 38 -2.88 -3.38 -17.17
C ILE A 38 -1.70 -3.75 -16.26
N LYS A 39 -0.83 -2.78 -15.96
CA LYS A 39 0.32 -2.98 -15.06
C LYS A 39 -0.16 -3.28 -13.63
N ASP A 40 -1.17 -2.58 -13.14
CA ASP A 40 -1.77 -2.81 -11.82
C ASP A 40 -2.42 -4.20 -11.74
N GLU A 41 -3.20 -4.59 -12.76
CA GLU A 41 -3.77 -5.94 -12.87
C GLU A 41 -2.68 -7.03 -12.82
N ARG A 42 -1.58 -6.84 -13.55
CA ARG A 42 -0.46 -7.79 -13.55
C ARG A 42 0.24 -7.85 -12.20
N LEU A 43 0.49 -6.71 -11.56
CA LEU A 43 1.16 -6.65 -10.25
C LEU A 43 0.29 -7.31 -9.17
N LYS A 44 -1.02 -7.08 -9.20
CA LYS A 44 -1.97 -7.76 -8.32
C LYS A 44 -1.90 -9.28 -8.49
N LEU A 45 -1.99 -9.77 -9.73
CA LEU A 45 -1.90 -11.21 -10.00
C LEU A 45 -0.57 -11.83 -9.54
N ILE A 46 0.54 -11.11 -9.72
CA ILE A 46 1.86 -11.56 -9.24
C ILE A 46 1.88 -11.66 -7.71
N ASN A 47 1.35 -10.65 -7.00
CA ASN A 47 1.26 -10.69 -5.54
C ASN A 47 0.37 -11.83 -5.05
N ASP A 48 -0.75 -12.09 -5.71
CA ASP A 48 -1.65 -13.20 -5.39
C ASP A 48 -0.96 -14.57 -5.60
N VAL A 49 -0.21 -14.72 -6.70
CA VAL A 49 0.56 -15.93 -7.00
C VAL A 49 1.67 -16.17 -5.98
N LEU A 50 2.44 -15.12 -5.62
CA LEU A 50 3.52 -15.24 -4.64
C LEU A 50 2.98 -15.57 -3.25
N SER A 51 1.89 -14.92 -2.83
CA SER A 51 1.23 -15.18 -1.56
C SER A 51 0.64 -16.59 -1.50
N GLY A 52 0.11 -17.09 -2.62
CA GLY A 52 -0.50 -18.41 -2.77
C GLY A 52 0.43 -19.52 -3.26
N MET A 53 1.75 -19.29 -3.34
CA MET A 53 2.67 -20.17 -4.09
C MET A 53 2.63 -21.63 -3.62
N ARG A 54 2.51 -21.87 -2.31
CA ARG A 54 2.43 -23.22 -1.75
C ARG A 54 1.21 -23.98 -2.25
N VAL A 55 0.06 -23.31 -2.33
CA VAL A 55 -1.20 -23.90 -2.81
C VAL A 55 -1.10 -24.18 -4.31
N LEU A 56 -0.55 -23.24 -5.09
CA LEU A 56 -0.33 -23.42 -6.52
C LEU A 56 0.56 -24.63 -6.83
N LYS A 57 1.64 -24.83 -6.05
CA LYS A 57 2.51 -26.01 -6.16
C LYS A 57 1.80 -27.31 -5.81
N LEU A 58 0.89 -27.29 -4.82
CA LEU A 58 0.11 -28.47 -4.45
C LEU A 58 -0.85 -28.91 -5.57
N TYR A 59 -1.40 -27.96 -6.32
CA TYR A 59 -2.31 -28.22 -7.43
C TYR A 59 -1.63 -28.31 -8.81
N ALA A 60 -0.31 -28.13 -8.88
CA ALA A 60 0.46 -28.08 -10.12
C ALA A 60 -0.08 -27.03 -11.13
N TRP A 61 -0.46 -25.85 -10.63
CA TRP A 61 -1.07 -24.77 -11.43
C TRP A 61 -0.08 -23.72 -11.92
N GLU A 62 1.23 -23.94 -11.78
CA GLU A 62 2.26 -22.97 -12.13
C GLU A 62 2.21 -22.58 -13.60
N GLU A 63 2.12 -23.56 -14.52
CA GLU A 63 2.06 -23.28 -15.96
C GLU A 63 0.81 -22.47 -16.33
N SER A 64 -0.33 -22.76 -15.70
CA SER A 64 -1.58 -22.04 -15.92
C SER A 64 -1.46 -20.56 -15.49
N MET A 65 -0.89 -20.32 -14.29
CA MET A 65 -0.66 -18.96 -13.79
C MET A 65 0.39 -18.20 -14.62
N GLU A 66 1.45 -18.88 -15.06
CA GLU A 66 2.45 -18.31 -15.96
C GLU A 66 1.81 -17.85 -17.27
N GLN A 67 0.96 -18.68 -17.88
CA GLN A 67 0.25 -18.32 -19.11
C GLN A 67 -0.68 -17.11 -18.92
N LEU A 68 -1.36 -17.01 -17.78
CA LEU A 68 -2.19 -15.85 -17.43
C LEU A 68 -1.35 -14.57 -17.31
N ILE A 69 -0.23 -14.62 -16.59
CA ILE A 69 0.70 -13.49 -16.45
C ILE A 69 1.30 -13.12 -17.82
N ALA A 70 1.68 -14.11 -18.63
CA ALA A 70 2.22 -13.89 -19.98
C ALA A 70 1.18 -13.24 -20.91
N LYS A 71 -0.11 -13.58 -20.79
CA LYS A 71 -1.20 -12.94 -21.54
C LYS A 71 -1.35 -11.47 -21.17
N LEU A 72 -1.29 -11.13 -19.88
CA LEU A 72 -1.27 -9.74 -19.43
C LEU A 72 -0.03 -9.00 -19.91
N ARG A 73 1.15 -9.64 -19.83
CA ARG A 73 2.41 -9.06 -20.30
C ARG A 73 2.40 -8.77 -21.79
N LYS A 74 1.83 -9.65 -22.62
CA LYS A 74 1.68 -9.39 -24.07
C LYS A 74 0.79 -8.17 -24.34
N ARG A 75 -0.30 -8.00 -23.59
CA ARG A 75 -1.16 -6.80 -23.69
C ARG A 75 -0.43 -5.54 -23.24
N GLU A 76 0.30 -5.61 -22.13
CA GLU A 76 1.14 -4.52 -21.61
C GLU A 76 2.18 -4.09 -22.65
N LEU A 77 2.93 -5.03 -23.22
CA LEU A 77 3.95 -4.76 -24.24
C LEU A 77 3.36 -4.17 -25.53
N PHE A 78 2.16 -4.60 -25.93
CA PHE A 78 1.48 -4.03 -27.10
C PHE A 78 1.16 -2.55 -26.89
N VAL A 79 0.56 -2.20 -25.75
CA VAL A 79 0.24 -0.79 -25.43
C VAL A 79 1.52 0.01 -25.21
N LEU A 80 2.53 -0.56 -24.55
CA LEU A 80 3.82 0.08 -24.34
C LEU A 80 4.51 0.42 -25.67
N ARG A 81 4.45 -0.48 -26.67
CA ARG A 81 4.96 -0.19 -28.02
C ARG A 81 4.22 0.97 -28.68
N GLN A 82 2.90 1.06 -28.48
CA GLN A 82 2.12 2.19 -29.00
C GLN A 82 2.52 3.51 -28.32
N VAL A 83 2.71 3.52 -26.99
CA VAL A 83 3.21 4.69 -26.25
C VAL A 83 4.57 5.12 -26.79
N PHE A 84 5.53 4.21 -26.90
CA PHE A 84 6.86 4.52 -27.45
C PHE A 84 6.80 5.07 -28.88
N LEU A 85 5.91 4.53 -29.72
CA LEU A 85 5.74 5.03 -31.09
C LEU A 85 5.16 6.45 -31.11
N MET A 86 4.20 6.76 -30.23
CA MET A 86 3.66 8.11 -30.09
C MET A 86 4.72 9.09 -29.57
N ASP A 87 5.46 8.72 -28.53
CA ASP A 87 6.51 9.58 -27.95
C ASP A 87 7.66 9.82 -28.94
N ALA A 88 8.05 8.80 -29.70
CA ALA A 88 9.02 8.96 -30.79
C ALA A 88 8.48 9.92 -31.86
N GLY A 89 7.22 9.80 -32.26
CA GLY A 89 6.57 10.71 -33.21
C GLY A 89 6.55 12.17 -32.72
N ILE A 90 6.23 12.38 -31.44
CA ILE A 90 6.26 13.71 -30.79
C ILE A 90 7.70 14.25 -30.78
N ASN A 91 8.69 13.42 -30.44
CA ASN A 91 10.10 13.83 -30.41
C ASN A 91 10.60 14.25 -31.81
N VAL A 92 10.32 13.43 -32.82
CA VAL A 92 10.67 13.72 -34.22
C VAL A 92 10.00 15.02 -34.69
N SER A 93 8.72 15.22 -34.36
CA SER A 93 7.98 16.44 -34.68
C SER A 93 8.65 17.69 -34.09
N PHE A 94 9.03 17.67 -32.82
CA PHE A 94 9.73 18.79 -32.18
C PHE A 94 11.16 19.00 -32.69
N GLN A 95 11.87 17.94 -33.09
CA GLN A 95 13.22 18.05 -33.67
C GLN A 95 13.21 18.62 -35.09
N LEU A 96 12.18 18.29 -35.90
CA LEU A 96 12.05 18.77 -37.27
C LEU A 96 11.48 20.19 -37.36
N ALA A 97 10.68 20.63 -36.38
CA ALA A 97 10.02 21.93 -36.42
C ALA A 97 10.96 23.14 -36.61
N PRO A 98 12.10 23.28 -35.89
CA PRO A 98 13.04 24.36 -36.14
C PRO A 98 13.71 24.28 -37.51
N LEU A 99 13.97 23.06 -38.02
CA LEU A 99 14.56 22.87 -39.35
C LEU A 99 13.60 23.33 -40.45
N VAL A 100 12.33 22.94 -40.37
CA VAL A 100 11.30 23.41 -41.32
C VAL A 100 11.09 24.92 -41.21
N ALA A 101 11.09 25.47 -40.00
CA ALA A 101 10.99 26.91 -39.77
C ALA A 101 12.16 27.69 -40.39
N THR A 102 13.40 27.17 -40.29
CA THR A 102 14.59 27.78 -40.93
C THR A 102 14.48 27.78 -42.45
N LEU A 103 14.08 26.65 -43.04
CA LEU A 103 13.95 26.51 -44.49
C LEU A 103 12.90 27.46 -45.07
N ILE A 104 11.74 27.57 -44.41
CA ILE A 104 10.67 28.46 -44.87
C ILE A 104 11.04 29.94 -44.66
N SER A 105 11.75 30.27 -43.57
CA SER A 105 12.25 31.64 -43.36
C SER A 105 13.26 32.04 -44.44
N PHE A 106 14.17 31.14 -44.82
CA PHE A 106 15.10 31.38 -45.92
C PHE A 106 14.42 31.44 -47.27
N TYR A 107 13.43 30.58 -47.53
CA TYR A 107 12.63 30.63 -48.75
C TYR A 107 11.91 31.99 -48.90
N GLY A 108 11.30 32.50 -47.82
CA GLY A 108 10.69 33.83 -47.81
C GLY A 108 11.69 34.95 -48.06
N TYR A 109 12.87 34.86 -47.44
CA TYR A 109 13.92 35.86 -47.60
C TYR A 109 14.51 35.91 -49.03
N THR A 110 14.73 34.75 -49.67
CA THR A 110 15.40 34.67 -50.98
C THR A 110 14.45 34.73 -52.16
N VAL A 111 13.32 34.00 -52.12
CA VAL A 111 12.42 33.85 -53.27
C VAL A 111 11.34 34.92 -53.28
N ILE A 112 10.76 35.24 -52.12
CA ILE A 112 9.65 36.21 -52.05
C ILE A 112 10.18 37.65 -52.06
N GLN A 113 11.25 37.93 -51.31
CA GLN A 113 11.83 39.28 -51.24
C GLN A 113 12.99 39.51 -52.22
N GLY A 114 13.50 38.46 -52.88
CA GLY A 114 14.60 38.59 -53.84
C GLY A 114 15.96 38.94 -53.21
N ASN A 115 16.12 38.84 -51.88
CA ASN A 115 17.37 39.18 -51.22
C ASN A 115 18.40 38.05 -51.36
N PRO A 116 19.68 38.36 -51.68
CA PRO A 116 20.72 37.33 -51.71
C PRO A 116 21.00 36.82 -50.29
N LEU A 117 21.00 35.49 -50.13
CA LEU A 117 21.32 34.85 -48.85
C LEU A 117 22.82 34.97 -48.59
N ARG A 118 23.22 35.97 -47.80
CA ARG A 118 24.61 36.15 -47.42
C ARG A 118 24.99 35.21 -46.26
N PRO A 119 26.24 34.72 -46.20
CA PRO A 119 26.68 33.80 -45.15
C PRO A 119 26.46 34.32 -43.73
N ASP A 120 26.71 35.60 -43.48
CA ASP A 120 26.51 36.24 -42.17
C ASP A 120 25.05 36.15 -41.69
N VAL A 121 24.08 36.39 -42.58
CA VAL A 121 22.65 36.26 -42.25
C VAL A 121 22.26 34.80 -42.03
N ALA A 122 22.76 33.88 -42.86
CA ALA A 122 22.45 32.46 -42.76
C ALA A 122 22.98 31.83 -41.45
N PHE A 123 24.25 32.08 -41.10
CA PHE A 123 24.86 31.54 -39.89
C PHE A 123 24.22 32.10 -38.62
N VAL A 124 23.97 33.41 -38.55
CA VAL A 124 23.30 34.04 -37.40
C VAL A 124 21.89 33.48 -37.22
N SER A 125 21.14 33.32 -38.31
CA SER A 125 19.79 32.75 -38.27
C SER A 125 19.78 31.29 -37.80
N LEU A 126 20.69 30.46 -38.31
CA LEU A 126 20.84 29.07 -37.88
C LEU A 126 21.16 28.95 -36.39
N LEU A 127 21.99 29.83 -35.84
CA LEU A 127 22.30 29.86 -34.41
C LEU A 127 21.06 30.20 -33.57
N PHE A 128 20.30 31.23 -33.94
CA PHE A 128 19.08 31.61 -33.22
C PHE A 128 18.01 30.52 -33.26
N PHE A 129 17.75 29.92 -34.43
CA PHE A 129 16.82 28.78 -34.53
C PHE A 129 17.34 27.54 -33.79
N GLY A 130 18.66 27.35 -33.71
CA GLY A 130 19.29 26.33 -32.89
C GLY A 130 19.01 26.51 -31.40
N MET A 131 19.12 27.74 -30.87
CA MET A 131 18.80 28.05 -29.47
C MET A 131 17.32 27.83 -29.13
N LEU A 132 16.41 28.15 -30.07
CA LEU A 132 14.97 27.93 -29.87
C LEU A 132 14.59 26.44 -29.74
N ARG A 133 15.41 25.52 -30.28
CA ARG A 133 15.13 24.08 -30.23
C ARG A 133 14.99 23.56 -28.79
N LEU A 134 15.89 23.96 -27.89
CA LEU A 134 15.86 23.48 -26.51
C LEU A 134 14.60 23.96 -25.79
N SER A 135 14.26 25.24 -25.95
CA SER A 135 13.08 25.85 -25.33
C SER A 135 11.78 25.24 -25.83
N ILE A 136 11.67 25.00 -27.15
CA ILE A 136 10.50 24.39 -27.77
C ILE A 136 10.33 22.92 -27.33
N TYR A 137 11.43 22.20 -27.15
CA TYR A 137 11.40 20.83 -26.67
C TYR A 137 11.05 20.71 -25.17
N MET A 138 11.62 21.59 -24.33
CA MET A 138 11.43 21.52 -22.88
C MET A 138 10.05 21.99 -22.42
N LEU A 139 9.47 23.00 -23.07
CA LEU A 139 8.24 23.64 -22.59
C LEU A 139 7.03 22.66 -22.51
N PRO A 140 6.72 21.86 -23.54
CA PRO A 140 5.66 20.84 -23.47
C PRO A 140 5.93 19.73 -22.45
N ARG A 141 7.21 19.37 -22.28
CA ARG A 141 7.63 18.36 -21.30
C ARG A 141 7.39 18.84 -19.87
N LEU A 142 7.81 20.06 -19.55
CA LEU A 142 7.58 20.68 -18.25
C LEU A 142 6.08 20.80 -17.94
N LEU A 143 5.25 21.13 -18.94
CA LEU A 143 3.79 21.16 -18.77
C LEU A 143 3.24 19.77 -18.45
N THR A 144 3.65 18.75 -19.19
CA THR A 144 3.21 17.36 -18.94
C THR A 144 3.67 16.87 -17.56
N ASP A 145 4.93 17.11 -17.19
CA ASP A 145 5.47 16.71 -15.89
C ASP A 145 4.76 17.44 -14.73
N SER A 146 4.40 18.72 -14.93
CA SER A 146 3.60 19.49 -13.96
C SER A 146 2.19 18.92 -13.79
N ILE A 147 1.53 18.53 -14.89
CA ILE A 147 0.21 17.87 -14.82
C ILE A 147 0.32 16.53 -14.09
N LYS A 148 1.35 15.72 -14.39
CA LYS A 148 1.60 14.44 -13.70
C LYS A 148 1.84 14.65 -12.21
N ALA A 149 2.67 15.63 -11.85
CA ALA A 149 2.92 16.00 -10.47
C ALA A 149 1.65 16.46 -9.75
N TRP A 150 0.80 17.25 -10.42
CA TRP A 150 -0.48 17.70 -9.86
C TRP A 150 -1.46 16.54 -9.61
N VAL A 151 -1.59 15.60 -10.54
CA VAL A 151 -2.43 14.40 -10.34
C VAL A 151 -1.90 13.52 -9.20
N SER A 152 -0.57 13.35 -9.12
CA SER A 152 0.07 12.60 -8.03
C SER A 152 -0.18 13.28 -6.67
N SER A 153 -0.03 14.60 -6.61
CA SER A 153 -0.30 15.39 -5.41
C SER A 153 -1.75 15.25 -4.98
N ARG A 154 -2.71 15.25 -5.92
CA ARG A 154 -4.13 15.05 -5.60
C ARG A 154 -4.39 13.71 -4.94
N ARG A 155 -3.77 12.62 -5.43
CA ARG A 155 -3.88 11.28 -4.82
C ARG A 155 -3.28 11.23 -3.42
N LEU A 156 -2.16 11.92 -3.20
CA LEU A 156 -1.56 12.03 -1.86
C LEU A 156 -2.48 12.80 -0.91
N VAL A 157 -3.06 13.91 -1.35
CA VAL A 157 -4.00 14.69 -0.55
C VAL A 157 -5.26 13.88 -0.23
N GLU A 158 -5.79 13.11 -1.19
CA GLU A 158 -6.94 12.21 -0.97
C GLU A 158 -6.62 11.14 0.08
N PHE A 159 -5.44 10.52 0.01
CA PHE A 159 -5.00 9.53 0.99
C PHE A 159 -4.77 10.15 2.38
N LEU A 160 -4.10 11.30 2.45
CA LEU A 160 -3.78 11.98 3.72
C LEU A 160 -5.01 12.61 4.38
N ASN A 161 -6.07 12.90 3.62
CA ASN A 161 -7.36 13.37 4.13
C ASN A 161 -8.38 12.25 4.32
N ALA A 162 -7.98 10.98 4.17
CA ALA A 162 -8.87 9.86 4.46
C ALA A 162 -9.29 9.89 5.94
N GLU A 163 -10.49 9.40 6.22
CA GLU A 163 -11.03 9.36 7.58
C GLU A 163 -10.13 8.49 8.48
N GLU A 164 -9.72 9.05 9.62
CA GLU A 164 -9.04 8.31 10.67
C GLU A 164 -10.07 7.68 11.60
N MET A 165 -9.83 6.44 12.06
CA MET A 165 -10.68 5.84 13.09
C MET A 165 -10.61 6.68 14.36
N GLN A 166 -11.76 7.18 14.81
CA GLN A 166 -11.79 8.09 15.94
C GLN A 166 -11.56 7.34 17.26
N PRO A 167 -10.66 7.80 18.14
CA PRO A 167 -10.47 7.23 19.47
C PRO A 167 -11.71 7.31 20.37
N SER A 168 -12.71 8.12 20.00
CA SER A 168 -13.95 8.36 20.74
C SER A 168 -14.93 7.18 20.74
N HIS A 169 -14.76 6.18 19.87
CA HIS A 169 -15.66 5.02 19.81
C HIS A 169 -15.54 4.11 21.04
N ILE A 170 -14.41 4.14 21.74
CA ILE A 170 -14.20 3.48 23.03
C ILE A 170 -13.63 4.49 24.02
N LEU A 171 -14.35 4.72 25.11
CA LEU A 171 -13.86 5.54 26.20
C LEU A 171 -12.74 4.79 26.93
N ARG A 172 -11.54 5.36 26.91
CA ARG A 172 -10.41 4.86 27.69
C ARG A 172 -10.30 5.64 28.98
N GLU A 173 -10.81 5.07 30.06
CA GLU A 173 -10.76 5.65 31.40
C GLU A 173 -9.60 5.07 32.21
N ALA A 174 -9.17 5.81 33.24
CA ALA A 174 -8.20 5.29 34.19
C ALA A 174 -8.78 4.09 34.94
N GLN A 175 -7.94 3.07 35.16
CA GLN A 175 -8.31 1.88 35.89
C GLN A 175 -8.75 2.24 37.33
N ASP A 176 -9.99 1.87 37.66
CA ASP A 176 -10.50 1.83 39.03
C ASP A 176 -10.74 0.35 39.39
N PRO A 177 -10.09 -0.20 40.44
CA PRO A 177 -10.28 -1.58 40.86
C PRO A 177 -11.74 -1.95 41.20
N ALA A 178 -12.59 -0.96 41.51
CA ALA A 178 -14.00 -1.18 41.82
C ALA A 178 -14.90 -1.22 40.57
N LEU A 179 -14.38 -0.90 39.39
CA LEU A 179 -15.14 -0.84 38.14
C LEU A 179 -14.74 -1.98 37.17
N PRO A 180 -15.67 -2.41 36.31
CA PRO A 180 -15.36 -3.39 35.27
C PRO A 180 -14.29 -2.85 34.31
N ILE A 181 -13.32 -3.71 33.98
CA ILE A 181 -12.22 -3.40 33.05
C ILE A 181 -12.72 -3.21 31.61
N VAL A 182 -13.79 -3.94 31.23
CA VAL A 182 -14.51 -3.74 29.98
C VAL A 182 -15.99 -3.60 30.32
N SER A 183 -16.63 -2.53 29.85
CA SER A 183 -18.06 -2.28 30.01
C SER A 183 -18.65 -1.88 28.67
N LEU A 184 -19.43 -2.77 28.09
CA LEU A 184 -20.23 -2.54 26.90
C LEU A 184 -21.69 -2.57 27.33
N ARG A 185 -22.45 -1.52 27.04
CA ARG A 185 -23.88 -1.42 27.37
C ARG A 185 -24.65 -1.06 26.12
N ASP A 186 -25.50 -1.97 25.64
CA ASP A 186 -26.38 -1.83 24.48
C ASP A 186 -25.68 -1.26 23.22
N CYS A 187 -24.43 -1.67 23.01
CA CYS A 187 -23.61 -1.17 21.91
C CYS A 187 -23.83 -1.96 20.62
N SER A 188 -23.79 -1.26 19.50
CA SER A 188 -23.72 -1.88 18.17
C SER A 188 -22.47 -1.41 17.44
N PHE A 189 -21.79 -2.32 16.73
CA PHE A 189 -20.51 -2.07 16.07
C PHE A 189 -20.56 -2.48 14.60
N SER A 190 -19.83 -1.78 13.74
CA SER A 190 -19.67 -2.14 12.33
C SER A 190 -18.25 -1.95 11.80
N TRP A 191 -17.93 -2.73 10.77
CA TRP A 191 -16.70 -2.60 9.97
C TRP A 191 -16.79 -1.53 8.88
N THR A 192 -18.01 -1.17 8.50
CA THR A 192 -18.29 -0.12 7.53
C THR A 192 -18.92 1.02 8.28
N GLY A 193 -18.33 2.21 8.19
CA GLY A 193 -18.75 3.33 9.03
C GLY A 193 -20.22 3.71 8.90
N VAL A 194 -20.66 4.55 9.83
CA VAL A 194 -22.08 4.90 10.08
C VAL A 194 -22.82 5.40 8.82
N ASN A 195 -22.10 5.90 7.81
CA ASN A 195 -22.64 6.48 6.58
C ASN A 195 -22.96 5.48 5.45
N VAL A 196 -22.86 4.16 5.69
CA VAL A 196 -23.18 3.14 4.66
C VAL A 196 -24.59 2.59 4.89
N ALA A 197 -25.46 2.72 3.87
CA ALA A 197 -26.89 2.38 3.91
C ALA A 197 -27.20 0.92 4.32
N GLU A 198 -26.25 0.00 4.15
CA GLU A 198 -26.34 -1.38 4.63
C GLU A 198 -24.98 -1.83 5.18
N PRO A 199 -24.76 -1.74 6.50
CA PRO A 199 -23.52 -2.22 7.09
C PRO A 199 -23.53 -3.75 7.08
N ASN A 200 -22.64 -4.37 6.28
CA ASN A 200 -22.66 -5.81 5.96
C ASN A 200 -22.32 -6.73 7.15
N LEU A 201 -21.59 -6.23 8.14
CA LEU A 201 -21.22 -6.96 9.34
C LEU A 201 -21.45 -6.07 10.56
N GLN A 202 -22.43 -6.47 11.39
CA GLN A 202 -22.83 -5.72 12.57
C GLN A 202 -22.89 -6.63 13.78
N LEU A 203 -22.28 -6.18 14.87
CA LEU A 203 -22.65 -6.63 16.21
C LEU A 203 -23.80 -5.73 16.66
N LYS A 204 -24.87 -6.33 17.19
CA LYS A 204 -26.09 -5.59 17.59
C LYS A 204 -26.39 -5.82 19.06
N ASN A 205 -26.68 -4.74 19.77
CA ASN A 205 -27.14 -4.74 21.16
C ASN A 205 -26.28 -5.63 22.09
N ILE A 206 -24.96 -5.42 22.05
CA ILE A 206 -24.02 -6.12 22.91
C ILE A 206 -23.97 -5.42 24.26
N SER A 207 -24.28 -6.17 25.31
CA SER A 207 -24.13 -5.78 26.71
C SER A 207 -23.22 -6.80 27.41
N LEU A 208 -22.06 -6.36 27.88
CA LEU A 208 -21.01 -7.19 28.46
C LEU A 208 -20.24 -6.36 29.51
N GLU A 209 -20.11 -6.89 30.72
CA GLU A 209 -19.26 -6.32 31.77
C GLU A 209 -18.26 -7.39 32.22
N ILE A 210 -16.98 -7.02 32.25
CA ILE A 210 -15.86 -7.91 32.62
C ILE A 210 -15.18 -7.32 33.86
N GLN A 211 -15.04 -8.11 34.91
CA GLN A 211 -14.36 -7.66 36.12
C GLN A 211 -12.83 -7.88 36.05
N PRO A 212 -12.01 -7.07 36.74
CA PRO A 212 -10.58 -7.33 36.85
C PRO A 212 -10.29 -8.72 37.43
N GLY A 213 -9.41 -9.49 36.77
CA GLY A 213 -9.05 -10.86 37.18
C GLY A 213 -10.02 -11.95 36.73
N GLU A 214 -11.06 -11.61 35.95
CA GLU A 214 -12.00 -12.58 35.41
C GLU A 214 -11.49 -13.20 34.10
N LEU A 215 -11.61 -14.52 33.96
CA LEU A 215 -11.34 -15.23 32.70
C LEU A 215 -12.67 -15.55 32.00
N ILE A 216 -12.89 -14.93 30.83
CA ILE A 216 -14.13 -15.09 30.05
C ILE A 216 -13.87 -15.88 28.76
N GLY A 217 -14.68 -16.92 28.54
CA GLY A 217 -14.71 -17.68 27.30
C GLY A 217 -15.85 -17.24 26.38
N VAL A 218 -15.53 -16.85 25.14
CA VAL A 218 -16.53 -16.51 24.11
C VAL A 218 -16.70 -17.68 23.14
N VAL A 219 -17.90 -18.28 23.11
CA VAL A 219 -18.22 -19.43 22.25
C VAL A 219 -19.34 -19.12 21.28
N GLY A 220 -19.32 -19.76 20.11
CA GLY A 220 -20.33 -19.56 19.07
C GLY A 220 -19.97 -20.20 17.74
N ARG A 221 -20.93 -20.31 16.82
CA ARG A 221 -20.75 -20.90 15.49
C ARG A 221 -19.69 -20.14 14.66
N VAL A 222 -19.14 -20.77 13.63
CA VAL A 222 -18.26 -20.09 12.66
C VAL A 222 -19.04 -18.94 12.01
N GLY A 223 -18.43 -17.76 11.92
CA GLY A 223 -19.09 -16.56 11.39
C GLY A 223 -20.05 -15.86 12.34
N SER A 224 -20.15 -16.27 13.61
CA SER A 224 -21.04 -15.61 14.60
C SER A 224 -20.55 -14.25 15.12
N GLY A 225 -19.44 -13.72 14.60
CA GLY A 225 -18.90 -12.42 15.03
C GLY A 225 -17.99 -12.44 16.26
N LYS A 226 -17.41 -13.59 16.65
CA LYS A 226 -16.48 -13.68 17.81
C LYS A 226 -15.26 -12.77 17.64
N SER A 227 -14.52 -12.92 16.54
CA SER A 227 -13.37 -12.06 16.25
C SER A 227 -13.78 -10.59 16.10
N SER A 228 -14.96 -10.32 15.53
CA SER A 228 -15.53 -8.97 15.50
C SER A 228 -15.75 -8.39 16.91
N LEU A 229 -16.21 -9.20 17.88
CA LEU A 229 -16.37 -8.74 19.27
C LEU A 229 -15.02 -8.35 19.88
N LEU A 230 -13.98 -9.12 19.62
CA LEU A 230 -12.62 -8.80 20.06
C LEU A 230 -12.11 -7.51 19.40
N SER A 231 -12.30 -7.36 18.08
CA SER A 231 -11.98 -6.12 17.36
C SER A 231 -12.74 -4.91 17.90
N ALA A 232 -14.01 -5.09 18.27
CA ALA A 232 -14.82 -4.06 18.90
C ALA A 232 -14.33 -3.67 20.31
N ILE A 233 -13.72 -4.59 21.06
CA ILE A 233 -13.08 -4.27 22.35
C ILE A 233 -11.74 -3.55 22.14
N LEU A 234 -11.01 -3.88 21.07
CA LEU A 234 -9.72 -3.25 20.73
C LEU A 234 -9.88 -1.82 20.18
N GLY A 235 -11.07 -1.46 19.69
CA GLY A 235 -11.33 -0.19 19.03
C GLY A 235 -11.11 -0.22 17.53
N GLU A 236 -11.05 -1.41 16.94
CA GLU A 236 -10.85 -1.62 15.51
C GLU A 236 -12.18 -1.62 14.71
N MET A 237 -13.32 -1.50 15.41
CA MET A 237 -14.64 -1.37 14.80
C MET A 237 -15.31 -0.09 15.26
N GLU A 238 -16.04 0.56 14.36
CA GLU A 238 -16.79 1.78 14.67
C GLU A 238 -18.04 1.43 15.47
N ARG A 239 -18.22 2.13 16.60
CA ARG A 239 -19.45 2.09 17.37
C ARG A 239 -20.50 2.95 16.68
N MET A 240 -21.68 2.39 16.43
CA MET A 240 -22.81 3.16 15.92
C MET A 240 -23.27 4.13 17.01
N GLU A 241 -23.27 5.43 16.70
CA GLU A 241 -23.49 6.52 17.66
C GLU A 241 -24.85 6.47 18.35
N ASP A 242 -25.81 5.76 17.75
CA ASP A 242 -27.22 5.84 18.12
C ASP A 242 -27.54 5.22 19.49
N LYS A 243 -26.73 4.31 20.05
CA LYS A 243 -27.03 3.62 21.32
C LYS A 243 -25.79 3.15 22.10
N GLY A 244 -25.88 3.27 23.42
CA GLY A 244 -25.01 2.55 24.36
C GLY A 244 -23.75 3.28 24.81
N GLU A 245 -22.96 2.62 25.64
CA GLU A 245 -21.68 3.10 26.16
C GLU A 245 -20.65 1.97 26.09
N ALA A 246 -19.47 2.25 25.53
CA ALA A 246 -18.37 1.31 25.41
C ALA A 246 -17.13 1.89 26.09
N ILE A 247 -16.72 1.27 27.20
CA ILE A 247 -15.59 1.70 28.02
C ILE A 247 -14.61 0.55 28.19
N VAL A 248 -13.34 0.83 27.94
CA VAL A 248 -12.23 -0.09 28.23
C VAL A 248 -11.26 0.63 29.15
N ARG A 249 -11.15 0.16 30.39
CA ARG A 249 -10.35 0.76 31.47
C ARG A 249 -8.96 0.13 31.63
N ALA A 250 -8.45 -0.48 30.55
CA ALA A 250 -7.13 -1.10 30.51
C ALA A 250 -6.11 -0.13 29.89
N LYS A 251 -5.01 0.16 30.59
CA LYS A 251 -3.91 0.98 30.06
C LYS A 251 -3.11 0.25 28.98
N SER A 252 -3.00 -1.06 29.12
CA SER A 252 -2.27 -1.94 28.21
C SER A 252 -3.13 -3.13 27.83
N ILE A 253 -3.12 -3.49 26.54
CA ILE A 253 -3.87 -4.61 26.00
C ILE A 253 -2.91 -5.53 25.26
N GLY A 254 -2.85 -6.79 25.69
CA GLY A 254 -2.14 -7.86 25.00
C GLY A 254 -3.07 -8.58 24.03
N TYR A 255 -2.93 -8.31 22.73
CA TYR A 255 -3.75 -8.97 21.71
C TYR A 255 -2.97 -10.08 21.00
N VAL A 256 -3.58 -11.27 20.92
CA VAL A 256 -3.07 -12.40 20.12
C VAL A 256 -4.09 -12.71 19.02
N PRO A 257 -3.79 -12.39 17.74
CA PRO A 257 -4.71 -12.62 16.63
C PRO A 257 -4.80 -14.10 16.24
N GLN A 258 -5.92 -14.47 15.62
CA GLN A 258 -6.14 -15.81 15.06
C GLN A 258 -5.08 -16.20 14.01
N GLN A 259 -4.56 -15.21 13.26
CA GLN A 259 -3.41 -15.38 12.38
C GLN A 259 -2.20 -14.65 12.97
N PRO A 260 -1.29 -15.37 13.65
CA PRO A 260 -0.13 -14.75 14.29
C PRO A 260 0.79 -14.04 13.29
N TRP A 261 1.13 -12.80 13.59
CA TRP A 261 2.09 -12.01 12.81
C TRP A 261 3.48 -12.02 13.45
N ILE A 262 4.49 -12.39 12.66
CA ILE A 262 5.89 -12.50 13.07
C ILE A 262 6.73 -11.47 12.30
N GLN A 263 7.47 -10.65 13.03
CA GLN A 263 8.41 -9.68 12.45
C GLN A 263 9.65 -10.37 11.93
N ASN A 264 10.26 -9.80 10.88
CA ASN A 264 11.59 -10.17 10.40
C ASN A 264 12.68 -9.73 11.41
N LYS A 265 12.77 -10.44 12.54
CA LYS A 265 13.70 -10.25 13.67
C LYS A 265 14.07 -11.63 14.24
N THR A 266 15.00 -11.68 15.20
CA THR A 266 15.25 -12.90 15.97
C THR A 266 14.00 -13.36 16.72
N LEU A 267 13.91 -14.64 17.10
CA LEU A 267 12.82 -15.14 17.92
C LEU A 267 12.72 -14.37 19.24
N ARG A 268 13.86 -14.15 19.91
CA ARG A 268 13.93 -13.29 21.10
C ARG A 268 13.39 -11.90 20.82
N GLY A 269 13.80 -11.27 19.72
CA GLY A 269 13.32 -9.94 19.32
C GLY A 269 11.81 -9.89 19.08
N ASN A 270 11.23 -10.97 18.57
CA ASN A 270 9.78 -11.11 18.40
C ASN A 270 9.03 -11.24 19.72
N VAL A 271 9.58 -11.94 20.71
CA VAL A 271 8.97 -12.09 22.04
C VAL A 271 9.10 -10.79 22.85
N LEU A 272 10.27 -10.16 22.83
CA LEU A 272 10.50 -8.90 23.55
C LEU A 272 9.68 -7.74 22.98
N PHE A 273 9.52 -7.68 21.65
CA PHE A 273 8.75 -6.62 20.97
C PHE A 273 9.14 -5.21 21.44
N ASP A 274 10.45 -4.95 21.42
CA ASP A 274 11.11 -3.70 21.84
C ASP A 274 11.03 -3.39 23.35
N SER A 275 10.50 -4.31 24.16
CA SER A 275 10.63 -4.28 25.63
C SER A 275 12.05 -4.66 26.09
N PRO A 276 12.52 -4.15 27.24
CA PRO A 276 13.83 -4.49 27.77
C PRO A 276 13.93 -6.01 28.07
N PHE A 277 15.11 -6.58 27.81
CA PHE A 277 15.37 -7.98 28.10
C PHE A 277 15.54 -8.21 29.61
N ASN A 278 14.68 -9.05 30.18
CA ASN A 278 14.78 -9.54 31.54
C ASN A 278 14.87 -11.08 31.49
N GLU A 279 16.02 -11.61 31.88
CA GLU A 279 16.33 -13.04 31.75
C GLU A 279 15.38 -13.95 32.53
N SER A 280 15.01 -13.57 33.77
CA SER A 280 14.12 -14.39 34.60
C SER A 280 12.71 -14.41 34.03
N LYS A 281 12.17 -13.24 33.69
CA LYS A 281 10.85 -13.10 33.05
C LYS A 281 10.81 -13.83 31.71
N TYR A 282 11.82 -13.64 30.87
CA TYR A 282 11.90 -14.27 29.56
C TYR A 282 11.91 -15.80 29.67
N THR A 283 12.75 -16.34 30.56
CA THR A 283 12.83 -17.79 30.80
C THR A 283 11.50 -18.35 31.30
N SER A 284 10.84 -17.66 32.24
CA SER A 284 9.51 -18.04 32.72
C SER A 284 8.47 -18.03 31.60
N VAL A 285 8.45 -17.00 30.75
CA VAL A 285 7.50 -16.89 29.63
C VAL A 285 7.74 -17.98 28.58
N ILE A 286 9.00 -18.26 28.23
CA ILE A 286 9.34 -19.31 27.27
C ILE A 286 8.93 -20.70 27.77
N ASN A 287 9.14 -20.96 29.07
CA ASN A 287 8.70 -22.21 29.69
C ASN A 287 7.18 -22.29 29.76
N ALA A 288 6.51 -21.21 30.15
CA ALA A 288 5.05 -21.10 30.19
C ALA A 288 4.41 -21.35 28.82
N CYS A 289 4.99 -20.78 27.77
CA CYS A 289 4.53 -20.96 26.41
C CYS A 289 4.95 -22.31 25.79
N SER A 290 5.60 -23.21 26.55
CA SER A 290 6.10 -24.52 26.08
C SER A 290 6.97 -24.42 24.83
N MET A 291 7.79 -23.37 24.71
CA MET A 291 8.65 -23.14 23.55
C MET A 291 10.06 -23.73 23.69
N GLY A 292 10.40 -24.32 24.85
CA GLY A 292 11.75 -24.82 25.12
C GLY A 292 12.23 -25.89 24.13
N GLU A 293 11.37 -26.82 23.73
CA GLU A 293 11.70 -27.85 22.72
C GLU A 293 11.84 -27.24 21.32
N ASP A 294 11.00 -26.27 20.96
CA ASP A 294 11.12 -25.57 19.67
C ASP A 294 12.47 -24.86 19.55
N LEU A 295 12.93 -24.20 20.63
CA LEU A 295 14.20 -23.49 20.65
C LEU A 295 15.41 -24.42 20.48
N LYS A 296 15.36 -25.64 21.02
CA LYS A 296 16.45 -26.63 20.85
C LYS A 296 16.60 -27.10 19.41
N LEU A 297 15.52 -27.10 18.64
CA LEU A 297 15.52 -27.50 17.22
C LEU A 297 16.09 -26.40 16.31
N LEU A 298 16.14 -25.15 16.77
CA LEU A 298 16.66 -24.04 15.99
C LEU A 298 18.20 -23.96 16.09
N GLN A 299 18.86 -23.78 14.95
CA GLN A 299 20.33 -23.81 14.85
C GLN A 299 21.03 -22.78 15.77
N ALA A 300 20.43 -21.60 15.96
CA ALA A 300 20.94 -20.54 16.83
C ALA A 300 20.04 -20.30 18.06
N GLY A 301 19.22 -21.29 18.44
CA GLY A 301 18.28 -21.14 19.55
C GLY A 301 17.35 -19.94 19.35
N ASP A 302 17.25 -19.08 20.36
CA ASP A 302 16.40 -17.90 20.34
C ASP A 302 16.97 -16.68 19.58
N PHE A 303 18.24 -16.73 19.19
CA PHE A 303 18.86 -15.76 18.27
C PHE A 303 18.58 -16.05 16.81
N THR A 304 17.88 -17.16 16.50
CA THR A 304 17.51 -17.51 15.14
C THR A 304 16.58 -16.46 14.54
N GLU A 305 16.91 -15.99 13.33
CA GLU A 305 16.07 -15.07 12.57
C GLU A 305 14.82 -15.78 12.05
N ILE A 306 13.64 -15.23 12.38
CA ILE A 306 12.34 -15.74 11.97
C ILE A 306 11.56 -14.66 11.19
N GLY A 307 10.64 -15.08 10.34
CA GLY A 307 9.82 -14.19 9.50
C GLY A 307 9.83 -14.60 8.03
N GLU A 308 9.43 -13.70 7.14
CA GLU A 308 9.41 -13.90 5.68
C GLU A 308 10.81 -14.13 5.08
N LYS A 309 11.84 -13.50 5.65
CA LYS A 309 13.24 -13.64 5.20
C LYS A 309 14.05 -14.65 6.01
N GLY A 310 13.53 -15.11 7.14
CA GLY A 310 14.20 -16.04 8.07
C GLY A 310 13.68 -17.48 7.98
N ILE A 311 13.84 -18.24 9.05
CA ILE A 311 13.24 -19.58 9.17
C ILE A 311 11.72 -19.42 9.34
N ASN A 312 10.96 -20.14 8.51
CA ASN A 312 9.51 -20.16 8.61
C ASN A 312 9.07 -21.17 9.68
N LEU A 313 8.38 -20.68 10.71
CA LEU A 313 7.83 -21.49 11.79
C LEU A 313 6.53 -22.21 11.37
N SER A 314 6.21 -23.31 12.04
CA SER A 314 4.89 -23.96 11.90
C SER A 314 3.77 -23.06 12.45
N GLY A 315 2.51 -23.33 12.08
CA GLY A 315 1.37 -22.55 12.58
C GLY A 315 1.29 -22.49 14.11
N GLY A 316 1.45 -23.64 14.78
CA GLY A 316 1.48 -23.72 16.24
C GLY A 316 2.67 -23.01 16.87
N GLN A 317 3.85 -23.06 16.25
CA GLN A 317 5.02 -22.30 16.71
C GLN A 317 4.80 -20.79 16.60
N LYS A 318 4.20 -20.30 15.50
CA LYS A 318 3.85 -18.88 15.35
C LYS A 318 2.83 -18.44 16.41
N ALA A 319 1.84 -19.28 16.72
CA ALA A 319 0.86 -19.02 17.77
C ALA A 319 1.53 -18.91 19.15
N ARG A 320 2.45 -19.83 19.49
CA ARG A 320 3.23 -19.77 20.73
C ARG A 320 4.11 -18.53 20.82
N VAL A 321 4.78 -18.12 19.73
CA VAL A 321 5.58 -16.88 19.72
C VAL A 321 4.70 -15.65 19.96
N ALA A 322 3.52 -15.56 19.33
CA ALA A 322 2.61 -14.44 19.53
C ALA A 322 2.01 -14.42 20.94
N LEU A 323 1.72 -15.59 21.51
CA LEU A 323 1.30 -15.72 22.90
C LEU A 323 2.43 -15.28 23.86
N ALA A 324 3.65 -15.77 23.66
CA ALA A 324 4.82 -15.37 24.44
C ALA A 324 5.06 -13.86 24.37
N ARG A 325 4.87 -13.25 23.20
CA ARG A 325 4.93 -11.80 23.03
C ARG A 325 3.88 -11.08 23.89
N ALA A 326 2.63 -11.51 23.85
CA ALA A 326 1.57 -10.90 24.64
C ALA A 326 1.86 -11.05 26.14
N VAL A 327 2.20 -12.26 26.61
CA VAL A 327 2.49 -12.54 28.03
C VAL A 327 3.72 -11.77 28.52
N TYR A 328 4.76 -11.62 27.69
CA TYR A 328 5.94 -10.85 28.05
C TYR A 328 5.64 -9.36 28.24
N MET A 329 4.67 -8.81 27.49
CA MET A 329 4.26 -7.40 27.60
C MET A 329 3.66 -7.07 28.98
N ASP A 330 3.07 -8.04 29.69
CA ASP A 330 2.47 -7.86 31.02
C ASP A 330 1.35 -6.81 31.00
N ALA A 331 0.33 -7.09 30.19
CA ALA A 331 -0.82 -6.23 29.96
C ALA A 331 -1.91 -6.38 31.03
N GLU A 332 -2.73 -5.33 31.23
CA GLU A 332 -3.88 -5.37 32.15
C GLU A 332 -5.05 -6.18 31.58
N LEU A 333 -5.22 -6.17 30.25
CA LEU A 333 -6.25 -6.93 29.53
C LEU A 333 -5.61 -7.81 28.45
N TYR A 334 -5.94 -9.09 28.45
CA TYR A 334 -5.52 -10.03 27.41
C TYR A 334 -6.71 -10.40 26.52
N VAL A 335 -6.52 -10.27 25.20
CA VAL A 335 -7.52 -10.59 24.18
C VAL A 335 -6.93 -11.67 23.28
N LEU A 336 -7.44 -12.90 23.39
CA LEU A 336 -6.91 -14.08 22.71
C LEU A 336 -7.91 -14.58 21.67
N ASP A 337 -7.58 -14.47 20.38
CA ASP A 337 -8.45 -14.92 19.29
C ASP A 337 -8.00 -16.31 18.80
N ASP A 338 -8.66 -17.36 19.31
CA ASP A 338 -8.51 -18.75 18.87
C ASP A 338 -7.06 -19.30 18.92
N THR A 339 -6.30 -18.90 19.92
CA THR A 339 -4.87 -19.21 20.10
C THR A 339 -4.57 -20.70 20.35
N LEU A 340 -5.55 -21.44 20.86
CA LEU A 340 -5.42 -22.86 21.21
C LEU A 340 -5.66 -23.80 20.02
N SER A 341 -6.25 -23.32 18.93
CA SER A 341 -6.60 -24.14 17.75
C SER A 341 -5.38 -24.76 17.05
N ALA A 342 -4.24 -24.07 17.11
CA ALA A 342 -3.00 -24.48 16.43
C ALA A 342 -2.08 -25.34 17.32
N VAL A 343 -2.53 -25.70 18.53
CA VAL A 343 -1.70 -26.31 19.57
C VAL A 343 -2.34 -27.62 20.05
N ASP A 344 -1.53 -28.66 20.24
CA ASP A 344 -2.01 -29.96 20.74
C ASP A 344 -2.69 -29.83 22.11
N ALA A 345 -3.72 -30.65 22.37
CA ALA A 345 -4.53 -30.60 23.58
C ALA A 345 -3.72 -30.64 24.89
N HIS A 346 -2.60 -31.37 24.90
CA HIS A 346 -1.69 -31.43 26.05
C HIS A 346 -1.05 -30.07 26.36
N VAL A 347 -0.56 -29.37 25.32
CA VAL A 347 0.04 -28.05 25.46
C VAL A 347 -1.05 -26.99 25.73
N GLY A 348 -2.24 -27.15 25.15
CA GLY A 348 -3.39 -26.30 25.46
C GLY A 348 -3.84 -26.39 26.93
N GLN A 349 -3.79 -27.57 27.55
CA GLN A 349 -4.07 -27.74 28.98
C GLN A 349 -3.04 -27.03 29.87
N LEU A 350 -1.76 -27.05 29.50
CA LEU A 350 -0.70 -26.32 30.19
C LEU A 350 -0.95 -24.81 30.21
N PHE A 351 -1.53 -24.25 29.14
CA PHE A 351 -1.86 -22.83 29.08
C PHE A 351 -3.03 -22.41 29.97
N LEU A 352 -3.99 -23.30 30.23
CA LEU A 352 -5.17 -23.00 31.06
C LEU A 352 -4.92 -23.23 32.57
N GLN A 353 -3.79 -23.84 32.94
CA GLN A 353 -3.41 -24.11 34.33
C GLN A 353 -2.48 -23.05 34.93
N MET A 354 -1.98 -22.12 34.11
CA MET A 354 -1.20 -20.95 34.52
C MET A 354 -2.10 -19.76 34.75
#